data_AF-A0A7W2GGQ3-F1
#
_entry.id   AF-A0A7W2GGQ3-F1
#
_cell.length_a   1.000
_cell.length_b   1.000
_cell.length_c   1.000
_cell.angle_alpha   90.00
_cell.angle_beta   90.00
_cell.angle_gamma   90.00
#
_symmetry.space_group_name_H-M   'P 1'
#
loop_
_entity.id
_entity.type
_entity.pdbx_description
1 polymer ?
#
loop_
_entity_poly.entity_id
_entity_poly.type
_entity_poly.pdbx_seq_one_letter_code
_entity_poly.pdbx_strand_id
1 'polypeptide(L)'
;MLERIAKLLPALVIGLNVLIFVPMTVWIFISDGGPMGFGYLGLPFTLFLNIGGVLSALQLVRKSNRMAYVILNAIFAIVGIYLTLLYITNVWTSILEKVSTL
;
A
#
# COMPACT_ATOMS: atom_id res chain seq x y z
N MET A 1 -1.99 19.98 -17.40
CA MET A 1 -2.36 18.58 -17.10
C MET A 1 -1.32 17.87 -16.25
N LEU A 2 -0.04 17.86 -16.68
CA LEU A 2 1.07 17.19 -16.00
C LEU A 2 1.24 17.62 -14.53
N GLU A 3 1.12 18.91 -14.23
CA GLU A 3 1.25 19.42 -12.85
C GLU A 3 0.14 18.97 -11.91
N ARG A 4 -1.08 18.76 -12.40
CA ARG A 4 -2.17 18.19 -11.58
C ARG A 4 -1.87 16.73 -11.27
N ILE A 5 -1.45 15.95 -12.26
CA ILE A 5 -1.06 14.54 -12.10
C ILE A 5 0.13 14.40 -11.14
N ALA A 6 1.13 15.28 -11.24
CA ALA A 6 2.30 15.30 -10.38
C ALA A 6 1.99 15.57 -8.90
N LYS A 7 0.83 16.18 -8.59
CA LYS A 7 0.33 16.38 -7.22
C LYS A 7 -0.61 15.25 -6.77
N LEU A 8 -1.39 14.72 -7.70
CA LEU A 8 -2.43 13.72 -7.42
C LEU A 8 -1.82 12.33 -7.16
N LEU A 9 -0.80 11.95 -7.92
CA LEU A 9 -0.06 10.70 -7.73
C LEU A 9 0.55 10.55 -6.32
N PRO A 10 1.39 11.48 -5.82
CA PRO A 10 1.92 11.36 -4.46
C PRO A 10 0.81 11.38 -3.41
N ALA A 11 -0.24 12.19 -3.60
CA ALA A 11 -1.38 12.21 -2.68
C ALA A 11 -2.10 10.85 -2.60
N LEU A 12 -2.25 10.16 -3.74
CA LEU A 12 -2.82 8.82 -3.80
C LEU A 12 -1.93 7.79 -3.10
N VAL A 13 -0.61 7.82 -3.33
CA VAL A 13 0.33 6.90 -2.66
C VAL A 13 0.36 7.13 -1.15
N ILE A 14 0.29 8.39 -0.70
CA ILE A 14 0.16 8.74 0.72
C ILE A 14 -1.16 8.19 1.28
N GLY A 15 -2.27 8.40 0.58
CA GLY A 15 -3.59 7.91 0.99
C GLY A 15 -3.63 6.39 1.15
N LEU A 16 -3.09 5.65 0.18
CA LEU A 16 -2.98 4.18 0.26
C LEU A 16 -2.14 3.73 1.45
N ASN A 17 -1.03 4.42 1.74
CA ASN A 17 -0.19 4.09 2.88
C ASN A 17 -0.91 4.31 4.21
N VAL A 18 -1.55 5.47 4.39
CA VAL A 18 -2.26 5.79 5.62
C VAL A 18 -3.45 4.85 5.85
N LEU A 19 -4.21 4.53 4.79
CA LEU A 19 -5.46 3.79 4.93
C LEU A 19 -5.27 2.27 4.96
N ILE A 20 -4.27 1.74 4.26
CA ILE A 20 -4.13 0.29 4.04
C ILE A 20 -2.81 -0.22 4.57
N PHE A 21 -1.68 0.30 4.08
CA PHE A 21 -0.38 -0.34 4.34
C PHE A 21 0.12 -0.15 5.77
N VAL A 22 -0.02 1.04 6.36
CA VAL A 22 0.34 1.27 7.77
C VAL A 22 -0.54 0.42 8.69
N PRO A 23 -1.89 0.44 8.59
CA PRO A 23 -2.74 -0.44 9.40
C PRO A 23 -2.43 -1.93 9.20
N MET A 24 -2.17 -2.36 7.97
CA MET A 24 -1.81 -3.76 7.68
C MET A 24 -0.49 -4.15 8.35
N THR A 25 0.55 -3.32 8.25
CA THR A 25 1.83 -3.55 8.94
C THR A 25 1.64 -3.63 10.45
N VAL A 26 0.87 -2.70 11.03
CA VAL A 26 0.56 -2.71 12.47
C VAL A 26 -0.22 -3.97 12.88
N TRP A 27 -1.20 -4.38 12.08
CA TRP A 27 -1.97 -5.60 12.34
C TRP A 27 -1.09 -6.86 12.30
N ILE A 28 -0.15 -6.96 11.35
CA ILE A 28 0.81 -8.07 11.29
C ILE A 28 1.63 -8.15 12.59
N PHE A 29 2.10 -7.01 13.11
CA PHE A 29 2.86 -7.02 14.36
C PHE A 29 2.02 -7.36 15.59
N ILE A 30 0.81 -6.81 15.69
CA ILE A 30 -0.06 -7.06 16.87
C ILE A 30 -0.61 -8.49 16.87
N SER A 31 -0.76 -9.11 15.70
CA SER A 31 -1.28 -10.48 15.57
C SER A 31 -0.20 -11.56 15.52
N ASP A 32 1.06 -11.23 15.80
CA ASP A 32 2.21 -12.14 15.62
C ASP A 32 2.24 -12.81 14.23
N GLY A 33 1.93 -12.04 13.20
CA GLY A 33 1.85 -12.54 11.82
C GLY A 33 0.60 -13.37 11.52
N GLY A 34 -0.43 -13.36 12.37
CA GLY A 34 -1.67 -14.09 12.14
C GLY A 34 -1.49 -15.62 12.20
N PRO A 35 -2.38 -16.41 11.57
CA PRO A 35 -2.34 -17.86 11.65
C PRO A 35 -0.99 -18.41 11.16
N MET A 36 -0.29 -19.13 12.04
CA MET A 36 1.05 -19.70 11.78
C MET A 36 2.14 -18.67 11.41
N GLY A 37 1.94 -17.38 11.68
CA GLY A 37 2.92 -16.33 11.36
C GLY A 37 3.01 -15.97 9.86
N PHE A 38 2.08 -16.44 9.03
CA PHE A 38 2.09 -16.21 7.57
C PHE A 38 2.10 -14.73 7.17
N GLY A 39 1.50 -13.86 7.99
CA GLY A 39 1.50 -12.41 7.83
C GLY A 39 2.91 -11.80 7.81
N TYR A 40 3.91 -12.43 8.45
CA TYR A 40 5.30 -11.99 8.37
C TYR A 40 5.86 -12.07 6.93
N LEU A 41 5.34 -12.96 6.08
CA LEU A 41 5.73 -13.03 4.66
C LEU A 41 5.29 -11.79 3.89
N GLY A 42 4.23 -11.10 4.35
CA GLY A 42 3.74 -9.86 3.77
C GLY A 42 4.55 -8.61 4.18
N LEU A 43 5.33 -8.68 5.26
CA LEU A 43 6.04 -7.51 5.79
C LEU A 43 7.00 -6.85 4.81
N PRO A 44 7.88 -7.58 4.08
CA PRO A 44 8.78 -6.97 3.12
C PRO A 44 8.04 -6.10 2.10
N PHE A 45 6.89 -6.58 1.60
CA PHE A 45 6.06 -5.85 0.64
C PHE A 45 5.42 -4.60 1.24
N THR A 46 4.83 -4.71 2.43
CA THR A 46 4.24 -3.55 3.12
C THR A 46 5.30 -2.51 3.48
N LEU A 47 6.50 -2.95 3.87
CA LEU A 47 7.61 -2.08 4.23
C LEU A 47 8.12 -1.29 3.01
N PHE A 48 8.27 -1.93 1.85
CA PHE A 48 8.61 -1.23 0.60
C PHE A 48 7.56 -0.17 0.21
N LEU A 49 6.28 -0.48 0.39
CA LEU A 49 5.21 0.48 0.09
C LEU A 49 5.16 1.65 1.08
N ASN A 50 5.43 1.40 2.37
CA ASN A 50 5.59 2.42 3.39
C ASN A 50 6.75 3.36 3.08
N ILE A 51 7.90 2.83 2.63
CA ILE A 51 9.01 3.67 2.13
C ILE A 51 8.54 4.52 0.95
N GLY A 52 7.80 3.93 0.00
CA GLY A 52 7.17 4.67 -1.10
C GLY A 52 6.30 5.83 -0.62
N GLY A 53 5.46 5.60 0.38
CA GLY A 53 4.62 6.62 1.00
C GLY A 53 5.41 7.78 1.62
N VAL A 54 6.51 7.47 2.33
CA VAL A 54 7.41 8.48 2.90
C VAL A 54 8.07 9.30 1.80
N LEU A 55 8.55 8.66 0.72
CA LEU A 55 9.14 9.37 -0.42
C LEU A 55 8.12 10.28 -1.12
N SER A 56 6.87 9.82 -1.29
CA SER A 56 5.78 10.62 -1.83
C SER A 56 5.46 11.83 -0.95
N ALA A 57 5.43 11.66 0.38
CA ALA A 57 5.22 12.74 1.34
C ALA A 57 6.36 13.78 1.28
N LEU A 58 7.61 13.32 1.24
CA LEU A 58 8.78 14.19 1.10
C LEU A 58 8.73 15.00 -0.20
N GLN A 59 8.31 14.38 -1.31
CA GLN A 59 8.16 15.09 -2.58
C GLN A 59 7.06 16.17 -2.50
N LEU A 60 5.92 15.86 -1.88
CA LEU A 60 4.81 16.79 -1.71
C LEU A 60 5.26 18.02 -0.90
N VAL A 61 5.96 17.80 0.22
CA VAL A 61 6.49 18.87 1.09
C VAL A 61 7.54 19.71 0.36
N ARG A 62 8.45 19.08 -0.40
CA ARG A 62 9.49 19.77 -1.18
C ARG A 62 8.98 20.40 -2.47
N LYS A 63 7.68 20.25 -2.81
CA LYS A 63 7.06 20.72 -4.06
C LYS A 63 7.86 20.35 -5.31
N SER A 64 8.49 19.17 -5.30
CA SER A 64 9.37 18.76 -6.40
C SER A 64 8.56 18.11 -7.53
N ASN A 65 8.57 18.73 -8.71
CA ASN A 65 7.93 18.18 -9.92
C ASN A 65 8.92 17.45 -10.83
N ARG A 66 10.05 16.95 -10.31
CA ARG A 66 11.00 16.20 -11.16
C ARG A 66 10.30 14.96 -11.72
N MET A 67 10.48 14.72 -13.01
CA MET A 67 9.86 13.62 -13.72
C MET A 67 10.20 12.25 -13.10
N ALA A 68 11.41 12.10 -12.55
CA ALA A 68 11.82 10.91 -11.81
C ALA A 68 10.89 10.58 -10.63
N TYR A 69 10.44 11.59 -9.88
CA TYR A 69 9.52 11.36 -8.77
C TYR A 69 8.10 11.04 -9.22
N VAL A 70 7.66 11.61 -10.35
CA VAL A 70 6.36 11.28 -10.95
C VAL A 70 6.35 9.80 -11.37
N ILE A 71 7.42 9.32 -12.01
CA ILE A 71 7.58 7.92 -12.40
C ILE A 71 7.60 7.01 -11.17
N LEU A 72 8.37 7.35 -10.13
CA LEU A 72 8.42 6.57 -8.89
C LEU A 72 7.06 6.47 -8.22
N ASN A 73 6.32 7.56 -8.07
CA ASN A 73 4.97 7.51 -7.50
C ASN A 73 4.00 6.74 -8.37
N ALA A 74 4.12 6.82 -9.70
CA ALA A 74 3.28 6.03 -10.59
C ALA A 74 3.50 4.52 -10.37
N ILE A 75 4.76 4.08 -10.23
CA ILE A 75 5.09 2.69 -9.91
C ILE A 75 4.50 2.31 -8.54
N PHE A 76 4.73 3.11 -7.50
CA PHE A 76 4.20 2.83 -6.17
C PHE A 76 2.67 2.83 -6.13
N ALA A 77 2.01 3.71 -6.89
CA ALA A 77 0.55 3.74 -7.00
C ALA A 77 0.02 2.45 -7.66
N ILE A 78 0.60 2.03 -8.78
CA ILE A 78 0.17 0.83 -9.50
C ILE A 78 0.37 -0.42 -8.62
N VAL A 79 1.56 -0.58 -8.05
CA VAL A 79 1.89 -1.72 -7.18
C VAL A 79 1.02 -1.70 -5.92
N GLY A 80 0.81 -0.53 -5.32
CA GLY A 80 -0.05 -0.36 -4.16
C GLY A 80 -1.51 -0.73 -4.43
N ILE A 81 -2.08 -0.25 -5.54
CA ILE A 81 -3.44 -0.61 -5.94
C ILE A 81 -3.55 -2.12 -6.19
N TYR A 82 -2.60 -2.71 -6.93
CA TYR A 82 -2.60 -4.14 -7.21
C TYR A 82 -2.57 -4.99 -5.95
N LEU A 83 -1.68 -4.68 -5.00
CA LEU A 83 -1.58 -5.39 -3.73
C LEU A 83 -2.81 -5.19 -2.85
N THR A 84 -3.41 -4.00 -2.89
CA THR A 84 -4.67 -3.72 -2.18
C THR A 84 -5.81 -4.57 -2.72
N LEU A 85 -5.96 -4.65 -4.05
CA LEU A 85 -6.97 -5.49 -4.68
C LEU A 85 -6.75 -6.96 -4.35
N LEU A 86 -5.50 -7.44 -4.41
CA LEU A 86 -5.15 -8.82 -4.09
C LEU A 86 -5.46 -9.16 -2.62
N TYR A 87 -5.21 -8.21 -1.71
CA TYR A 87 -5.59 -8.35 -0.30
C TYR A 87 -7.11 -8.43 -0.14
N ILE A 88 -7.87 -7.55 -0.77
CA ILE A 88 -9.34 -7.56 -0.72
C ILE A 88 -9.88 -8.88 -1.27
N THR A 89 -9.36 -9.37 -2.40
CA THR A 89 -9.79 -10.66 -2.96
C THR A 89 -9.48 -11.82 -2.04
N ASN A 90 -8.31 -11.85 -1.39
CA ASN A 90 -7.95 -12.90 -0.43
C ASN A 90 -8.84 -12.89 0.81
N VAL A 91 -9.15 -11.70 1.32
CA VAL A 91 -10.08 -11.58 2.45
C VAL A 91 -11.47 -12.08 2.05
N TRP A 92 -11.93 -11.73 0.84
CA TRP A 92 -13.25 -12.12 0.36
C TRP A 92 -13.36 -13.62 0.09
N THR A 93 -12.34 -14.24 -0.51
CA THR A 93 -12.30 -15.70 -0.71
C THR A 93 -12.28 -16.43 0.63
N SER A 94 -11.49 -15.97 1.61
CA SER A 94 -11.46 -16.57 2.94
C SER A 94 -12.80 -16.51 3.68
N ILE A 95 -13.53 -15.40 3.54
CA ILE A 95 -14.89 -15.26 4.10
C ILE A 95 -15.85 -16.25 3.44
N LEU A 96 -15.83 -16.35 2.10
CA LEU A 96 -16.70 -17.27 1.35
C LEU A 96 -16.44 -18.74 1.71
N GLU A 97 -15.18 -19.15 1.85
CA GLU A 97 -14.81 -20.51 2.27
C GLU A 97 -15.37 -20.85 3.65
N LYS A 98 -15.25 -19.92 4.61
CA LYS A 98 -15.82 -20.10 5.97
C LYS A 98 -17.34 -20.22 5.95
N VAL A 99 -18.02 -19.46 5.09
CA VAL A 99 -19.49 -19.55 4.95
C VAL A 99 -19.91 -20.85 4.27
N SER A 100 -19.16 -21.34 3.29
CA SER A 100 -19.49 -22.59 2.59
C SER A 100 -19.24 -23.88 3.39
N THR A 101 -18.48 -23.79 4.49
CA THR A 101 -18.10 -24.93 5.34
C THR A 101 -18.89 -25.02 6.65
N LEU A 102 -19.75 -24.01 6.92
CA LEU A 102 -20.79 -23.99 7.96
C LEU A 102 -22.09 -24.58 7.41
#